data_AF-A0NL40-F1
#
_entry.id   AF-A0NL40-F1
#
_cell.length_a   1.000
_cell.length_b   1.000
_cell.length_c   1.000
_cell.angle_alpha   90.00
_cell.angle_beta   90.00
_cell.angle_gamma   90.00
#
_symmetry.space_group_name_H-M   'P 1'
#
loop_
_entity.id
_entity.type
_entity.pdbx_description
1 polymer ?
#
loop_
_entity_poly.entity_id
_entity_poly.type
_entity_poly.pdbx_seq_one_letter_code
_entity_poly.pdbx_strand_id
1 'polypeptide(L)'
;MIVDRDKARKPLIYIFAGLFLFVIILSWLYSPLLNLLDEFFTEFLSGRNNGFLKVFFWIGANLSRPIFSFLVTLFCAFLLWGNNFKIPAAWFLFTMLGSMLADSLLTLLLQFPAPSDKPASIGRSFPSLAVLMTFLLIQFFFVIVVPEFNKRAKKVKNRTIIFMILWLILVCFAVIACQYNTIIDVFSALIFGYAWFMFSEEFYFSYARIFVKLNIFRGSWI
;
A
#
# COMPACT_ATOMS: atom_id res chain seq x y z
N MET A 1 -8.39 -22.10 3.31
CA MET A 1 -8.63 -20.76 2.75
C MET A 1 -7.74 -19.83 3.52
N ILE A 2 -6.79 -19.15 2.86
CA ILE A 2 -5.87 -18.20 3.52
C ILE A 2 -6.65 -17.00 4.08
N VAL A 3 -7.73 -16.61 3.40
CA VAL A 3 -8.62 -15.54 3.83
C VAL A 3 -9.94 -16.15 4.32
N ASP A 4 -10.25 -15.92 5.59
CA ASP A 4 -11.50 -16.37 6.20
C ASP A 4 -12.66 -15.38 5.98
N ARG A 5 -13.87 -15.85 6.25
CA ARG A 5 -15.09 -15.04 6.19
C ARG A 5 -15.11 -14.05 7.35
N ASP A 6 -15.09 -12.75 7.03
CA ASP A 6 -15.26 -11.69 8.02
C ASP A 6 -16.52 -10.87 7.72
N LYS A 7 -17.43 -10.78 8.70
CA LYS A 7 -18.67 -10.00 8.59
C LYS A 7 -18.39 -8.49 8.61
N ALA A 8 -17.29 -8.05 9.22
CA ALA A 8 -16.91 -6.64 9.30
C ALA A 8 -16.25 -6.14 8.00
N ARG A 9 -15.83 -7.03 7.09
CA ARG A 9 -15.11 -6.64 5.87
C ARG A 9 -15.91 -5.69 4.98
N LYS A 10 -17.17 -6.02 4.67
CA LYS A 10 -18.04 -5.21 3.83
C LYS A 10 -18.30 -3.79 4.37
N PRO A 11 -18.73 -3.60 5.63
CA PRO A 11 -18.90 -2.24 6.15
C PRO A 11 -17.58 -1.46 6.18
N LEU A 12 -16.45 -2.11 6.48
CA LEU A 12 -15.14 -1.45 6.45
C LEU A 12 -14.76 -0.98 5.04
N ILE A 13 -15.04 -1.76 3.98
CA ILE A 13 -14.84 -1.31 2.59
C ILE A 13 -15.60 0.00 2.35
N TYR A 14 -16.89 0.07 2.70
CA TYR A 14 -17.70 1.27 2.47
C TYR A 14 -17.23 2.47 3.31
N ILE A 15 -16.84 2.25 4.57
CA ILE A 15 -16.35 3.31 5.46
C ILE A 15 -15.05 3.89 4.89
N PHE A 16 -14.06 3.06 4.57
CA PHE A 16 -12.78 3.56 4.07
C PHE A 16 -12.87 4.11 2.65
N ALA A 17 -13.71 3.53 1.78
CA ALA A 17 -13.99 4.14 0.47
C ALA A 17 -14.68 5.50 0.61
N GLY A 18 -15.64 5.62 1.55
CA GLY A 18 -16.30 6.89 1.85
C GLY A 18 -15.33 7.94 2.41
N LEU A 19 -14.44 7.55 3.33
CA LEU A 19 -13.38 8.43 3.84
C LEU A 19 -12.43 8.88 2.73
N PHE A 20 -12.06 7.98 1.82
CA PHE A 20 -11.20 8.32 0.67
C PHE A 20 -11.89 9.33 -0.26
N LEU A 21 -13.17 9.11 -0.59
CA LEU A 21 -13.96 10.06 -1.38
C LEU A 21 -14.09 11.42 -0.67
N PHE A 22 -14.29 11.41 0.64
CA PHE A 22 -14.34 12.64 1.44
C PHE A 22 -13.04 13.44 1.33
N VAL A 23 -11.88 12.77 1.44
CA VAL A 23 -10.57 13.43 1.25
C VAL A 23 -10.44 13.99 -0.17
N ILE A 24 -10.83 13.25 -1.21
CA ILE A 24 -10.82 13.74 -2.60
C ILE A 24 -11.66 15.02 -2.74
N ILE A 25 -12.89 15.03 -2.19
CA ILE A 25 -13.78 16.18 -2.27
C ILE A 25 -13.16 17.39 -1.56
N LEU A 26 -12.60 17.21 -0.37
CA LEU A 26 -11.95 18.30 0.35
C LEU A 26 -10.73 18.86 -0.40
N SER A 27 -9.95 17.99 -1.07
CA SER A 27 -8.83 18.41 -1.91
C SER A 27 -9.30 19.18 -3.15
N TRP A 28 -10.44 18.79 -3.76
CA TRP A 28 -11.06 19.52 -4.87
C TRP A 28 -11.55 20.91 -4.48
N LEU A 29 -12.09 21.04 -3.27
CA LEU A 29 -12.60 22.31 -2.75
C LEU A 29 -11.49 23.29 -2.32
N TYR A 30 -10.21 22.96 -2.55
CA TYR A 30 -9.05 23.75 -2.13
C TYR A 30 -9.14 24.19 -0.66
N SER A 31 -9.49 23.25 0.22
CA SER A 31 -9.67 23.55 1.64
C SER A 31 -8.39 24.19 2.22
N PRO A 32 -8.45 25.45 2.72
CA PRO A 32 -7.29 26.12 3.30
C PRO A 32 -6.69 25.33 4.48
N LEU A 33 -7.53 24.62 5.23
CA LEU A 33 -7.09 23.77 6.33
C LEU A 33 -6.19 22.62 5.86
N LEU A 34 -6.54 21.99 4.73
CA LEU A 34 -5.76 20.88 4.17
C LEU A 34 -4.39 21.37 3.68
N ASN A 35 -4.36 22.52 3.00
CA ASN A 35 -3.10 23.11 2.53
C ASN A 35 -2.20 23.52 3.70
N LEU A 36 -2.76 24.16 4.74
CA LEU A 36 -2.00 24.52 5.94
C LEU A 36 -1.40 23.29 6.65
N LEU A 37 -2.16 22.19 6.74
CA LEU A 37 -1.65 20.94 7.29
C LEU A 37 -0.53 20.37 6.43
N ASP A 38 -0.72 20.31 5.11
CA ASP A 38 0.29 19.82 4.17
C ASP A 38 1.59 20.64 4.26
N GLU A 39 1.50 21.97 4.25
CA GLU A 39 2.65 22.87 4.36
C GLU A 39 3.38 22.70 5.70
N PHE A 40 2.66 22.80 6.83
CA PHE A 40 3.25 22.73 8.17
C PHE A 40 4.08 21.47 8.38
N PHE A 41 3.50 20.32 8.07
CA PHE A 41 4.15 19.05 8.32
C PHE A 41 5.21 18.72 7.26
N THR A 42 5.03 19.17 6.01
CA THR A 42 6.08 19.06 4.98
C THR A 42 7.30 19.86 5.40
N GLU A 43 7.13 21.10 5.85
CA GLU A 43 8.21 21.95 6.36
C GLU A 43 8.84 21.36 7.63
N PHE A 44 8.03 20.84 8.56
CA PHE A 44 8.55 20.19 9.76
C PHE A 44 9.46 19.00 9.45
N LEU A 45 9.09 18.19 8.46
CA LEU A 45 9.84 17.00 8.05
C LEU A 45 11.01 17.30 7.11
N SER A 46 10.92 18.34 6.27
CA SER A 46 11.97 18.70 5.31
C SER A 46 13.00 19.69 5.89
N GLY A 47 12.54 20.67 6.67
CA GLY A 47 13.32 21.81 7.17
C GLY A 47 14.23 21.49 8.36
N ARG A 48 13.95 20.43 9.13
CA ARG A 48 14.75 20.03 10.32
C ARG A 48 15.80 18.94 10.06
N ASN A 49 15.97 18.48 8.82
CA ASN A 49 16.85 17.36 8.56
C ASN A 49 18.34 17.76 8.50
N ASN A 50 19.08 17.40 9.55
CA ASN A 50 20.55 17.33 9.50
C ASN A 50 20.99 16.39 8.37
N GLY A 51 22.22 16.55 7.85
CA GLY A 51 22.70 15.81 6.67
C GLY A 51 22.52 14.28 6.76
N PHE A 52 22.69 13.71 7.95
CA PHE A 52 22.44 12.28 8.20
C PHE A 52 20.96 11.88 7.98
N LEU A 53 20.00 12.64 8.53
CA LEU A 53 18.57 12.36 8.37
C LEU A 53 18.13 12.51 6.91
N LYS A 54 18.70 13.48 6.17
CA LYS A 54 18.45 13.60 4.73
C LYS A 54 18.86 12.35 3.97
N VAL A 55 20.06 11.82 4.24
CA VAL A 55 20.53 10.58 3.60
C VAL A 55 19.65 9.39 3.99
N PHE A 56 19.29 9.28 5.27
CA PHE A 56 18.44 8.19 5.76
C PHE A 56 17.05 8.18 5.11
N PHE A 57 16.36 9.32 5.06
CA PHE A 57 15.07 9.43 4.36
C PHE A 57 15.21 9.24 2.86
N TRP A 58 16.29 9.75 2.24
CA TRP A 58 16.54 9.52 0.83
C TRP A 58 16.67 8.02 0.50
N ILE A 59 17.38 7.25 1.33
CA ILE A 59 17.46 5.78 1.16
C ILE A 59 16.06 5.16 1.28
N GLY A 60 15.30 5.53 2.32
CA GLY A 60 13.94 5.04 2.54
C GLY A 60 13.02 5.31 1.34
N ALA A 61 13.02 6.55 0.83
CA ALA A 61 12.20 6.98 -0.29
C ALA A 61 12.57 6.30 -1.61
N ASN A 62 13.87 6.01 -1.81
CA ASN A 62 14.33 5.30 -2.99
C ASN A 62 14.00 3.80 -2.93
N LEU A 63 14.13 3.17 -1.77
CA LEU A 63 13.74 1.77 -1.57
C LEU A 63 12.22 1.57 -1.64
N SER A 64 11.44 2.59 -1.31
CA SER A 64 9.97 2.54 -1.43
C SER A 64 9.46 2.82 -2.84
N ARG A 65 10.32 2.96 -3.85
CA ARG A 65 9.84 3.17 -5.23
C ARG A 65 8.91 2.02 -5.64
N PRO A 66 7.79 2.32 -6.33
CA PRO A 66 6.79 1.31 -6.71
C PRO A 66 7.38 0.07 -7.40
N ILE A 67 8.42 0.26 -8.21
CA ILE A 67 9.13 -0.83 -8.89
C ILE A 67 9.69 -1.87 -7.93
N PHE A 68 10.25 -1.49 -6.78
CA PHE A 68 10.79 -2.44 -5.81
C PHE A 68 9.69 -3.26 -5.15
N SER A 69 8.59 -2.61 -4.76
CA SER A 69 7.41 -3.31 -4.22
C SER A 69 6.83 -4.29 -5.24
N PHE A 70 6.80 -3.91 -6.52
CA PHE A 70 6.36 -4.79 -7.60
C PHE A 70 7.30 -5.98 -7.84
N LEU A 71 8.62 -5.76 -7.83
CA LEU A 71 9.60 -6.85 -7.98
C LEU A 71 9.53 -7.85 -6.82
N VAL A 72 9.38 -7.37 -5.58
CA VAL A 72 9.18 -8.24 -4.41
C VAL A 72 7.87 -9.02 -4.56
N THR A 73 6.80 -8.37 -5.04
CA THR A 73 5.52 -9.04 -5.33
C THR A 73 5.69 -10.17 -6.34
N LEU A 74 6.38 -9.91 -7.45
CA LEU A 74 6.64 -10.91 -8.49
C LEU A 74 7.42 -12.10 -7.92
N PHE A 75 8.47 -11.82 -7.14
CA PHE A 75 9.27 -12.85 -6.49
C PHE A 75 8.43 -13.70 -5.51
N CYS A 76 7.64 -13.06 -4.64
CA CYS A 76 6.75 -13.76 -3.73
C CYS A 76 5.69 -14.57 -4.46
N ALA A 77 5.08 -14.03 -5.52
CA ALA A 77 4.10 -14.75 -6.33
C ALA A 77 4.71 -15.98 -7.01
N PHE A 78 5.95 -15.86 -7.52
CA PHE A 78 6.70 -16.99 -8.07
C PHE A 78 6.92 -18.11 -7.03
N LEU A 79 7.35 -17.75 -5.81
CA LEU A 79 7.54 -18.72 -4.72
C LEU A 79 6.22 -19.40 -4.31
N LEU A 80 5.14 -18.62 -4.18
CA LEU A 80 3.81 -19.16 -3.86
C LEU A 80 3.32 -20.11 -4.95
N TRP A 81 3.54 -19.76 -6.22
CA TRP A 81 3.18 -20.61 -7.34
C TRP A 81 3.91 -21.96 -7.31
N GLY A 82 5.21 -21.96 -7.02
CA GLY A 82 6.03 -23.17 -6.87
C GLY A 82 5.58 -24.08 -5.71
N ASN A 83 5.05 -23.49 -4.64
CA ASN A 83 4.58 -24.22 -3.45
C ASN A 83 3.09 -24.60 -3.50
N ASN A 84 2.48 -24.67 -4.68
CA ASN A 84 1.06 -24.97 -4.90
C ASN A 84 0.07 -23.93 -4.29
N PHE A 85 0.49 -22.70 -4.01
CA PHE A 85 -0.38 -21.58 -3.64
C PHE A 85 -0.65 -20.67 -4.86
N LYS A 86 -1.09 -21.26 -5.97
CA LYS A 86 -1.27 -20.56 -7.26
C LYS A 86 -2.38 -19.52 -7.22
N ILE A 87 -3.49 -19.80 -6.56
CA ILE A 87 -4.61 -18.85 -6.43
C ILE A 87 -4.22 -17.64 -5.55
N PRO A 88 -3.63 -17.81 -4.35
CA PRO A 88 -3.05 -16.71 -3.60
C PRO A 88 -2.01 -15.90 -4.38
N ALA A 89 -1.13 -16.57 -5.14
CA ALA A 89 -0.13 -15.90 -5.97
C ALA A 89 -0.79 -15.00 -7.04
N ALA A 90 -1.79 -15.52 -7.75
CA ALA A 90 -2.53 -14.76 -8.75
C ALA A 90 -3.28 -13.58 -8.10
N TRP A 91 -3.97 -13.82 -6.99
CA TRP A 91 -4.65 -12.78 -6.23
C TRP A 91 -3.71 -11.66 -5.82
N PHE A 92 -2.51 -11.99 -5.35
CA PHE A 92 -1.52 -10.99 -4.98
C PHE A 92 -1.11 -10.11 -6.16
N LEU A 93 -0.77 -10.74 -7.29
CA LEU A 93 -0.38 -10.03 -8.50
C LEU A 93 -1.51 -9.13 -9.01
N PHE A 94 -2.75 -9.64 -9.06
CA PHE A 94 -3.89 -8.85 -9.50
C PHE A 94 -4.21 -7.69 -8.54
N THR A 95 -4.05 -7.89 -7.22
CA THR A 95 -4.25 -6.81 -6.24
C THR A 95 -3.24 -5.69 -6.45
N MET A 96 -1.96 -6.04 -6.63
CA MET A 96 -0.88 -5.07 -6.83
C MET A 96 -1.01 -4.36 -8.19
N LEU A 97 -1.17 -5.10 -9.28
CA LEU A 97 -1.36 -4.53 -10.63
C LEU A 97 -2.62 -3.65 -10.69
N GLY A 98 -3.72 -4.14 -10.11
CA GLY A 98 -4.97 -3.39 -10.05
C GLY A 98 -4.81 -2.07 -9.29
N SER A 99 -4.04 -2.06 -8.19
CA SER A 99 -3.77 -0.83 -7.44
C SER A 99 -2.96 0.19 -8.24
N MET A 100 -1.99 -0.27 -9.05
CA MET A 100 -1.20 0.61 -9.93
C MET A 100 -2.07 1.23 -11.03
N LEU A 101 -2.97 0.43 -11.62
CA LEU A 101 -3.94 0.92 -12.61
C LEU A 101 -4.91 1.91 -11.98
N ALA A 102 -5.44 1.62 -10.79
CA ALA A 102 -6.35 2.50 -10.07
C ALA A 102 -5.68 3.85 -9.73
N ASP A 103 -4.45 3.83 -9.22
CA ASP A 103 -3.64 5.02 -8.96
C ASP A 103 -3.41 5.86 -10.23
N SER A 104 -3.07 5.20 -11.33
CA SER A 104 -2.85 5.87 -12.62
C SER A 104 -4.13 6.54 -13.13
N LEU A 105 -5.28 5.88 -13.00
CA LEU A 105 -6.58 6.42 -13.35
C LEU A 105 -6.95 7.61 -12.44
N LEU A 106 -6.79 7.47 -11.13
CA LEU A 106 -7.07 8.55 -10.17
C LEU A 106 -6.18 9.77 -10.43
N THR A 107 -4.90 9.56 -10.70
CA THR A 107 -3.95 10.60 -11.04
C THR A 107 -4.36 11.34 -12.31
N LEU A 108 -4.77 10.61 -13.35
CA LEU A 108 -5.23 11.18 -14.61
C LEU A 108 -6.53 12.00 -14.46
N LEU A 109 -7.45 11.52 -13.63
CA LEU A 109 -8.77 12.13 -13.45
C LEU A 109 -8.76 13.35 -12.52
N LEU A 110 -7.97 13.30 -11.43
CA LEU A 110 -8.01 14.32 -10.38
C LEU A 110 -7.03 15.46 -10.61
N GLN A 111 -5.91 15.22 -11.31
CA GLN A 111 -4.94 16.24 -11.74
C GLN A 111 -4.52 17.25 -10.64
N PHE A 112 -4.38 16.79 -9.40
CA PHE A 112 -3.95 17.65 -8.31
C PHE A 112 -2.55 18.21 -8.53
N PRO A 113 -2.28 19.44 -8.06
CA PRO A 113 -0.95 20.04 -8.16
C PRO A 113 0.09 19.14 -7.48
N ALA A 114 1.31 19.17 -8.02
CA ALA A 114 2.47 18.55 -7.38
C ALA A 114 3.00 19.45 -6.25
N PRO A 115 3.68 18.89 -5.23
CA PRO A 115 4.45 19.68 -4.28
C PRO A 115 5.42 20.62 -5.00
N SER A 116 5.57 21.84 -4.51
CA SER A 116 6.34 22.93 -5.15
C SER A 116 7.79 22.55 -5.46
N ASP A 117 8.44 21.85 -4.53
CA ASP A 117 9.85 21.47 -4.62
C ASP A 117 10.06 20.03 -5.13
N LYS A 118 9.02 19.40 -5.69
CA LYS A 118 9.12 18.02 -6.16
C LYS A 118 10.15 17.91 -7.29
N PRO A 119 11.09 16.94 -7.23
CA PRO A 119 12.04 16.74 -8.33
C PRO A 119 11.33 16.36 -9.63
N ALA A 120 11.66 17.05 -10.73
CA ALA A 120 11.07 16.79 -12.05
C ALA A 120 11.29 15.36 -12.58
N SER A 121 12.31 14.66 -12.09
CA SER A 121 12.60 13.26 -12.41
C SER A 121 11.59 12.27 -11.80
N ILE A 122 10.73 12.73 -10.89
CA ILE A 122 9.76 11.91 -10.18
C ILE A 122 8.36 12.35 -10.60
N GLY A 123 7.65 11.46 -11.31
CA GLY A 123 6.27 11.71 -11.72
C GLY A 123 5.33 11.96 -10.54
N ARG A 124 4.26 12.72 -10.75
CA ARG A 124 3.15 12.86 -9.80
C ARG A 124 2.29 11.60 -9.82
N SER A 125 1.92 11.12 -8.64
CA SER A 125 0.88 10.10 -8.45
C SER A 125 0.00 10.51 -7.28
N PHE A 126 -1.31 10.43 -7.46
CA PHE A 126 -2.30 10.57 -6.40
C PHE A 126 -3.24 9.35 -6.40
N PRO A 127 -3.37 8.62 -5.29
CA PRO A 127 -2.66 8.81 -4.00
C PRO A 127 -1.14 8.49 -4.09
N SER A 128 -0.40 8.52 -2.99
CA SER A 128 1.03 8.13 -3.03
C SER A 128 1.20 6.64 -3.40
N LEU A 129 1.51 6.36 -4.67
CA LEU A 129 1.73 5.00 -5.17
C LEU A 129 2.82 4.23 -4.37
N ALA A 130 3.88 4.91 -3.93
CA ALA A 130 4.94 4.30 -3.13
C ALA A 130 4.41 3.76 -1.79
N VAL A 131 3.61 4.57 -1.09
CA VAL A 131 2.96 4.19 0.17
C VAL A 131 1.90 3.13 -0.07
N LEU A 132 1.06 3.28 -1.11
CA LEU A 132 0.02 2.34 -1.47
C LEU A 132 0.59 0.93 -1.71
N MET A 133 1.61 0.81 -2.56
CA MET A 133 2.21 -0.50 -2.86
C MET A 133 2.95 -1.08 -1.65
N THR A 134 3.66 -0.26 -0.88
CA THR A 134 4.33 -0.72 0.35
C THR A 134 3.30 -1.23 1.37
N PHE A 135 2.19 -0.51 1.53
CA PHE A 135 1.10 -0.88 2.41
C PHE A 135 0.46 -2.22 1.99
N LEU A 136 0.10 -2.37 0.71
CA LEU A 136 -0.48 -3.61 0.18
C LEU A 136 0.47 -4.81 0.32
N LEU A 137 1.76 -4.60 0.05
CA LEU A 137 2.80 -5.61 0.25
C LEU A 137 2.83 -6.08 1.71
N ILE A 138 2.83 -5.14 2.66
CA ILE A 138 2.81 -5.45 4.08
C ILE A 138 1.53 -6.18 4.48
N GLN A 139 0.35 -5.72 4.04
CA GLN A 139 -0.91 -6.41 4.32
C GLN A 139 -0.91 -7.85 3.83
N PHE A 140 -0.35 -8.08 2.64
CA PHE A 140 -0.19 -9.43 2.11
C PHE A 140 0.73 -10.30 2.99
N PHE A 141 1.84 -9.74 3.49
CA PHE A 141 2.68 -10.42 4.47
C PHE A 141 1.95 -10.72 5.78
N PHE A 142 1.06 -9.84 6.24
CA PHE A 142 0.21 -10.11 7.40
C PHE A 142 -0.76 -11.27 7.18
N VAL A 143 -1.24 -11.46 5.96
CA VAL A 143 -2.17 -12.54 5.63
C VAL A 143 -1.45 -13.88 5.40
N ILE A 144 -0.26 -13.87 4.79
CA ILE A 144 0.45 -15.12 4.46
C ILE A 144 1.50 -15.52 5.49
N VAL A 145 2.35 -14.59 5.93
CA VAL A 145 3.56 -14.95 6.70
C VAL A 145 3.30 -14.94 8.21
N VAL A 146 2.50 -13.99 8.69
CA VAL A 146 2.23 -13.83 10.13
C VAL A 146 1.47 -15.02 10.75
N PRO A 147 0.52 -15.69 10.06
CA PRO A 147 -0.16 -16.87 10.60
C PRO A 147 0.72 -18.12 10.71
N GLU A 148 1.71 -18.26 9.84
CA GLU A 148 2.61 -19.43 9.77
C GLU A 148 3.62 -19.50 10.93
N PHE A 149 3.74 -18.44 11.73
CA PHE A 149 4.59 -18.47 12.92
C PHE A 149 4.00 -19.36 14.02
N ASN A 150 4.70 -20.45 14.31
CA ASN A 150 4.40 -21.34 15.44
C ASN A 150 4.43 -20.63 16.80
N LYS A 151 3.69 -21.17 17.79
CA LYS A 151 3.60 -20.61 19.16
C LYS A 151 4.97 -20.41 19.83
N ARG A 152 5.96 -21.26 19.54
CA ARG A 152 7.34 -21.16 20.05
C ARG A 152 8.13 -19.98 19.44
N ALA A 153 7.71 -19.49 18.27
CA ALA A 153 8.33 -18.38 17.56
C ALA A 153 7.67 -17.01 17.85
N LYS A 154 6.87 -16.89 18.93
CA LYS A 154 6.14 -15.65 19.28
C LYS A 154 7.02 -14.40 19.33
N LYS A 155 8.24 -14.50 19.87
CA LYS A 155 9.20 -13.37 19.91
C LYS A 155 9.62 -12.94 18.50
N VAL A 156 9.85 -13.89 17.61
CA VAL A 156 10.23 -13.61 16.22
C VAL A 156 9.06 -12.98 15.48
N LYS A 157 7.85 -13.55 15.60
CA LYS A 157 6.60 -13.00 15.05
C LYS A 157 6.43 -11.52 15.43
N ASN A 158 6.52 -11.19 16.72
CA ASN A 158 6.35 -9.82 17.19
C ASN A 158 7.42 -8.87 16.62
N ARG A 159 8.69 -9.31 16.55
CA ARG A 159 9.77 -8.53 15.94
C ARG A 159 9.52 -8.26 14.46
N THR A 160 9.07 -9.27 13.71
CA THR A 160 8.71 -9.13 12.29
C THR A 160 7.57 -8.14 12.08
N ILE A 161 6.50 -8.23 12.89
CA ILE A 161 5.37 -7.30 12.84
C ILE A 161 5.83 -5.86 13.11
N ILE A 162 6.61 -5.66 14.17
CA ILE A 162 7.15 -4.32 14.52
C ILE A 162 8.01 -3.79 13.38
N PHE A 163 8.88 -4.62 12.81
CA PHE A 163 9.72 -4.22 11.68
C PHE A 163 8.90 -3.78 10.47
N MET A 164 7.86 -4.51 10.10
CA MET A 164 6.98 -4.15 8.97
C MET A 164 6.26 -2.81 9.22
N ILE A 165 5.76 -2.58 10.44
CA ILE A 165 5.10 -1.32 10.81
C ILE A 165 6.10 -0.16 10.77
N LEU A 166 7.30 -0.34 11.35
CA LEU A 166 8.35 0.67 11.32
C LEU A 166 8.81 0.97 9.89
N TRP A 167 8.87 -0.04 9.02
CA TRP A 167 9.15 0.15 7.60
C TRP A 167 8.09 1.01 6.91
N LEU A 168 6.80 0.72 7.12
CA LEU A 168 5.73 1.55 6.55
C LEU A 168 5.81 3.01 7.03
N ILE A 169 6.01 3.21 8.34
CA ILE A 169 6.15 4.54 8.94
C ILE A 169 7.35 5.28 8.33
N LEU A 170 8.49 4.59 8.18
CA LEU A 170 9.67 5.14 7.54
C LEU A 170 9.36 5.57 6.10
N VAL A 171 8.68 4.74 5.32
CA VAL A 171 8.29 5.07 3.94
C VAL A 171 7.41 6.31 3.90
N CYS A 172 6.38 6.37 4.75
CA CYS A 172 5.50 7.53 4.85
C CYS A 172 6.29 8.83 5.11
N PHE A 173 7.17 8.84 6.11
CA PHE A 173 7.98 10.02 6.41
C PHE A 173 9.01 10.32 5.32
N ALA A 174 9.62 9.30 4.74
CA ALA A 174 10.65 9.46 3.72
C ALA A 174 10.11 10.15 2.46
N VAL A 175 8.94 9.75 1.96
CA VAL A 175 8.35 10.36 0.76
C VAL A 175 7.93 11.82 1.00
N ILE A 176 7.54 12.17 2.22
CA ILE A 176 7.22 13.56 2.60
C ILE A 176 8.50 14.39 2.79
N ALA A 177 9.48 13.87 3.53
CA ALA A 177 10.74 14.55 3.81
C ALA A 177 11.56 14.82 2.54
N CYS A 178 11.47 13.94 1.54
CA CYS A 178 12.05 14.15 0.21
C CYS A 178 11.14 14.93 -0.76
N GLN A 179 9.99 15.43 -0.29
CA GLN A 179 9.02 16.22 -1.07
C GLN A 179 8.50 15.49 -2.33
N TYR A 180 8.50 14.16 -2.31
CA TYR A 180 7.97 13.34 -3.41
C TYR A 180 6.44 13.30 -3.39
N ASN A 181 5.86 13.38 -2.19
CA ASN A 181 4.42 13.35 -1.95
C ASN A 181 4.07 14.30 -0.81
N THR A 182 2.84 14.85 -0.83
CA THR A 182 2.29 15.57 0.33
C THR A 182 1.73 14.60 1.36
N ILE A 183 1.30 15.11 2.51
CA ILE A 183 0.74 14.27 3.57
C ILE A 183 -0.65 13.80 3.22
N ILE A 184 -1.43 14.64 2.56
CA ILE A 184 -2.71 14.24 1.98
C ILE A 184 -2.51 13.05 1.03
N ASP A 185 -1.47 13.05 0.18
CA ASP A 185 -1.18 11.90 -0.70
C ASP A 185 -0.94 10.61 0.08
N VAL A 186 -0.18 10.71 1.19
CA VAL A 186 0.19 9.58 2.05
C VAL A 186 -1.03 9.04 2.79
N PHE A 187 -1.82 9.89 3.44
CA PHE A 187 -3.04 9.47 4.12
C PHE A 187 -4.06 8.89 3.13
N SER A 188 -4.22 9.54 1.98
CA SER A 188 -5.07 9.04 0.90
C SER A 188 -4.63 7.65 0.45
N ALA A 189 -3.32 7.39 0.35
CA ALA A 189 -2.80 6.07 -0.01
C ALA A 189 -3.12 5.00 1.03
N LEU A 190 -3.03 5.33 2.32
CA LEU A 190 -3.33 4.39 3.40
C LEU A 190 -4.84 4.06 3.47
N ILE A 191 -5.69 5.08 3.35
CA ILE A 191 -7.16 4.90 3.39
C ILE A 191 -7.62 4.12 2.15
N PHE A 192 -7.18 4.54 0.96
CA PHE A 192 -7.48 3.85 -0.28
C PHE A 192 -6.91 2.43 -0.27
N GLY A 193 -5.67 2.26 0.15
CA GLY A 193 -5.00 0.96 0.24
C GLY A 193 -5.75 -0.02 1.15
N TYR A 194 -6.27 0.45 2.29
CA TYR A 194 -7.07 -0.39 3.18
C TYR A 194 -8.40 -0.81 2.52
N ALA A 195 -9.13 0.14 1.91
CA ALA A 195 -10.36 -0.17 1.18
C ALA A 195 -10.10 -1.16 0.01
N TRP A 196 -9.03 -0.92 -0.76
CA TRP A 196 -8.63 -1.72 -1.90
C TRP A 196 -8.25 -3.15 -1.49
N PHE A 197 -7.47 -3.30 -0.41
CA PHE A 197 -7.08 -4.60 0.10
C PHE A 197 -8.30 -5.40 0.57
N MET A 198 -9.19 -4.78 1.35
CA MET A 198 -10.41 -5.43 1.85
C MET A 198 -11.35 -5.82 0.70
N PHE A 199 -11.49 -4.96 -0.31
CA PHE A 199 -12.23 -5.28 -1.53
C PHE A 199 -11.61 -6.49 -2.24
N SER A 200 -10.29 -6.52 -2.36
CA SER A 200 -9.57 -7.62 -2.99
C SER A 200 -9.70 -8.93 -2.22
N GLU A 201 -9.66 -8.91 -0.89
CA GLU A 201 -9.92 -10.08 -0.04
C GLU A 201 -11.33 -10.65 -0.25
N GLU A 202 -12.35 -9.79 -0.35
CA GLU A 202 -13.73 -10.22 -0.59
C GLU A 202 -13.87 -10.86 -1.97
N PHE A 203 -13.18 -10.31 -2.97
CA PHE A 203 -13.09 -10.92 -4.29
C PHE A 203 -12.42 -12.30 -4.23
N TYR A 204 -11.27 -12.41 -3.56
CA TYR A 204 -10.60 -13.68 -3.35
C TYR A 204 -11.50 -14.71 -2.67
N PHE A 205 -12.11 -14.36 -1.54
CA PHE A 205 -12.98 -15.24 -0.78
C PHE A 205 -14.16 -15.75 -1.64
N SER A 206 -14.77 -14.87 -2.42
CA SER A 206 -15.93 -15.15 -3.24
C SER A 206 -15.61 -16.03 -4.45
N TYR A 207 -14.48 -15.80 -5.12
CA TYR A 207 -14.16 -16.44 -6.41
C TYR A 207 -13.12 -17.56 -6.34
N ALA A 208 -12.37 -17.71 -5.24
CA ALA A 208 -11.31 -18.71 -5.17
C ALA A 208 -11.80 -20.16 -5.37
N ARG A 209 -13.03 -20.49 -4.91
CA ARG A 209 -13.64 -21.81 -5.13
C ARG A 209 -13.96 -22.08 -6.61
N ILE A 210 -14.25 -21.03 -7.37
CA ILE A 210 -14.47 -21.12 -8.81
C ILE A 210 -13.12 -21.30 -9.51
N PHE A 211 -12.11 -20.55 -9.09
CA PHE A 211 -10.77 -20.60 -9.69
C PHE A 211 -10.08 -21.96 -9.55
N VAL A 212 -10.30 -22.71 -8.47
CA VAL A 212 -9.76 -24.09 -8.34
C VAL A 212 -10.18 -25.02 -9.49
N LYS A 213 -11.34 -24.77 -10.10
CA LYS A 213 -11.84 -25.59 -11.21
C LYS A 213 -11.12 -25.33 -12.53
N LEU A 214 -10.35 -24.24 -12.64
CA LEU A 214 -9.60 -23.90 -13.85
C LEU A 214 -8.30 -24.71 -13.91
N ASN A 215 -7.96 -25.21 -15.11
CA ASN A 215 -6.75 -26.03 -15.32
C ASN A 215 -5.46 -25.35 -14.85
N ILE A 216 -5.36 -24.02 -15.00
CA ILE A 216 -4.19 -23.22 -14.59
C ILE A 216 -3.95 -23.32 -13.07
N PHE A 217 -5.02 -23.44 -12.27
CA PHE A 217 -4.99 -23.50 -10.81
C PHE A 217 -5.15 -24.91 -10.24
N ARG A 218 -5.07 -25.94 -11.09
CA ARG A 218 -5.23 -27.34 -10.65
C ARG A 218 -4.20 -27.67 -9.56
N GLY A 219 -4.70 -28.28 -8.48
CA GLY A 219 -3.91 -28.66 -7.30
C GLY A 219 -3.53 -27.49 -6.38
N SER A 220 -4.05 -26.29 -6.62
CA SER A 220 -3.77 -25.14 -5.75
C SER A 220 -4.49 -25.28 -4.41
N TRP A 221 -3.77 -24.97 -3.34
CA TRP A 221 -4.37 -24.69 -2.04
C TRP A 221 -5.12 -23.35 -2.12
N ILE A 222 -6.28 -23.30 -1.47
CA ILE A 222 -7.03 -22.08 -1.21
C ILE A 222 -6.83 -21.71 0.24
#